data_AF-A0A8J4U070-F1
#
_entry.id   AF-A0A8J4U070-F1
#
_cell.length_a   1.000
_cell.length_b   1.000
_cell.length_c   1.000
_cell.angle_alpha   90.00
_cell.angle_beta   90.00
_cell.angle_gamma   90.00
#
_symmetry.space_group_name_H-M   'P 1'
#
loop_
_entity.id
_entity.type
_entity.pdbx_description
1 polymer ?
#
loop_
_entity_poly.entity_id
_entity_poly.type
_entity_poly.pdbx_seq_one_letter_code
_entity_poly.pdbx_strand_id
1 'polypeptide(L)' 'CQKGAFYCKSGVCLPPYAVRDKVRDCLGGEDEIETVETVGKSIPRTGSHKEHLES' A
#
# COMPACT_ATOMS: atom_id res chain seq x y z
N CYS A 1 -14.82 -9.09 -1.90
CA CYS A 1 -13.50 -8.81 -2.52
C CYS A 1 -13.43 -9.43 -3.90
N GLN A 2 -12.82 -8.74 -4.87
CA GLN A 2 -12.42 -9.38 -6.14
C GLN A 2 -11.29 -10.38 -5.90
N LYS A 3 -11.10 -11.32 -6.83
CA LYS A 3 -9.95 -12.23 -6.81
C LYS A 3 -8.64 -11.42 -6.83
N GLY A 4 -7.81 -11.59 -5.80
CA GLY A 4 -6.52 -10.90 -5.65
C GLY A 4 -6.58 -9.57 -4.89
N ALA A 5 -7.75 -9.16 -4.39
CA ALA A 5 -7.85 -8.04 -3.47
C ALA A 5 -7.39 -8.43 -2.06
N PHE A 6 -6.73 -7.52 -1.36
CA PHE A 6 -6.33 -7.68 0.04
C PHE A 6 -7.53 -7.43 0.94
N TYR A 7 -7.70 -8.25 1.97
CA TYR A 7 -8.82 -8.14 2.89
C TYR A 7 -8.32 -7.69 4.26
N CYS A 8 -8.68 -6.48 4.65
CA CYS A 8 -8.39 -5.95 5.98
C CYS A 8 -9.20 -6.74 7.02
N LYS A 9 -8.65 -6.91 8.23
CA LYS A 9 -9.40 -7.38 9.42
C LYS A 9 -10.59 -6.48 9.74
N SER A 10 -10.53 -5.21 9.34
CA SER A 10 -11.64 -4.27 9.43
C SER A 10 -12.85 -4.64 8.56
N GLY A 11 -12.72 -5.57 7.62
CA GLY A 11 -13.78 -5.94 6.67
C GLY A 11 -13.76 -5.17 5.35
N VAL A 12 -12.71 -4.38 5.10
CA VAL A 12 -12.52 -3.61 3.86
C VAL A 12 -11.74 -4.44 2.84
N CYS A 13 -12.12 -4.32 1.57
CA CYS A 13 -11.43 -4.93 0.44
C CYS A 13 -10.58 -3.88 -0.26
N LEU A 14 -9.27 -4.09 -0.29
CA LEU A 14 -8.33 -3.21 -0.95
C LEU A 14 -7.85 -3.82 -2.27
N PRO A 15 -7.67 -3.00 -3.31
CA PRO A 15 -7.01 -3.46 -4.51
C PRO A 15 -5.53 -3.78 -4.23
N PRO A 16 -4.91 -4.68 -4.99
CA PRO A 16 -3.53 -5.12 -4.75
C PRO A 16 -2.48 -3.99 -4.89
N TYR A 17 -2.83 -2.87 -5.53
CA TYR A 17 -1.97 -1.69 -5.64
C TYR A 17 -2.02 -0.78 -4.40
N ALA A 18 -3.04 -0.91 -3.56
CA ALA A 18 -3.22 -0.17 -2.31
C ALA A 18 -2.72 -0.99 -1.12
N VAL A 19 -1.71 -1.83 -1.35
CA VAL A 19 -1.08 -2.67 -0.34
C VAL A 19 0.39 -2.36 -0.41
N ARG A 20 0.96 -1.88 0.70
CA ARG A 20 2.34 -1.38 0.79
C ARG A 20 2.58 -0.17 -0.11
N ASP A 21 1.57 0.70 -0.23
CA ASP A 21 1.62 1.91 -1.07
C ASP A 21 2.07 3.17 -0.27
N LYS A 22 2.36 3.00 1.03
CA LYS A 22 2.68 4.02 2.04
C LYS A 22 1.48 4.83 2.50
N VAL A 23 0.28 4.43 2.14
CA VAL A 23 -0.98 5.01 2.58
C VAL A 23 -1.67 3.98 3.45
N ARG A 24 -2.20 4.40 4.60
CA ARG A 24 -3.01 3.50 5.42
C ARG A 24 -4.44 3.49 4.89
N ASP A 25 -4.76 2.45 4.14
CA ASP A 25 -6.10 2.17 3.64
C ASP A 25 -6.88 1.23 4.58
N CYS A 26 -6.22 0.30 5.29
CA CYS A 26 -6.89 -0.46 6.34
C CYS A 26 -6.97 0.35 7.64
N LEU A 27 -8.09 0.23 8.38
CA LEU A 27 -8.22 0.84 9.72
C LEU A 27 -7.13 0.38 10.69
N GLY A 28 -6.66 -0.87 10.52
CA GLY A 28 -5.55 -1.43 11.30
C GLY A 28 -4.15 -1.12 10.76
N GLY A 29 -4.04 -0.49 9.59
CA GLY A 29 -2.77 -0.27 8.88
C GLY A 29 -2.05 -1.55 8.45
N GLU A 30 -2.78 -2.67 8.40
CA GLU A 30 -2.25 -3.99 8.09
C GLU A 30 -1.96 -4.22 6.60
N ASP A 31 -2.44 -3.33 5.74
CA ASP A 31 -2.02 -3.16 4.36
C ASP A 31 -0.57 -2.64 4.25
N GLU A 32 -0.14 -1.86 5.24
CA GLU A 32 1.17 -1.20 5.27
C GLU A 32 2.19 -1.89 6.19
N ILE A 33 1.78 -2.93 6.92
CA ILE A 33 2.73 -3.73 7.70
C ILE A 33 3.53 -4.65 6.77
N GLU A 34 4.78 -4.29 6.54
CA GLU A 34 5.75 -5.22 5.96
C GLU A 34 6.12 -6.25 7.03
N THR A 35 5.57 -7.46 6.94
CA THR A 35 6.12 -8.60 7.67
C THR A 35 7.59 -8.69 7.27
N VAL A 36 8.49 -8.51 8.23
CA VAL A 36 9.95 -8.45 8.07
C VAL A 36 10.53 -9.75 7.52
N GLU A 37 10.23 -10.10 6.28
CA GLU A 37 10.71 -11.31 5.61
C GLU A 37 11.38 -11.04 4.27
N THR A 38 11.70 -9.79 3.91
CA THR A 38 12.73 -9.57 2.89
C THR A 38 13.42 -8.22 3.00
N VAL A 39 14.61 -8.24 3.60
CA VAL A 39 15.68 -7.29 3.28
C VAL A 39 15.86 -7.28 1.75
N GLY A 40 15.55 -6.18 1.07
CA GLY A 40 15.90 -6.02 -0.35
C GLY A 40 14.85 -5.50 -1.33
N LYS A 41 13.87 -4.72 -0.90
CA LYS A 41 13.18 -3.80 -1.84
C LYS A 41 13.08 -2.37 -1.31
N SER A 42 14.22 -1.86 -0.86
CA SER A 42 14.59 -0.47 -1.16
C SER A 42 14.67 -0.32 -2.68
N ILE A 43 13.53 -0.26 -3.38
CA ILE A 43 13.53 0.37 -4.71
C ILE A 43 13.95 1.82 -4.44
N PRO A 44 14.98 2.32 -5.13
CA PRO A 44 15.66 3.55 -4.76
C PRO A 44 14.69 4.70 -4.58
N ARG A 45 15.01 5.57 -3.61
CA ARG A 45 14.57 6.97 -3.64
C ARG A 45 14.89 7.57 -5.02
N THR A 46 13.96 7.48 -5.94
CA THR A 46 13.84 8.39 -7.07
C THR A 46 12.48 9.04 -6.90
N GLY A 47 12.46 10.32 -6.51
CA GLY A 47 11.22 11.08 -6.37
C GLY A 47 10.42 11.10 -7.67
N SER A 48 9.10 10.94 -7.52
CA SER A 48 7.97 11.36 -8.37
C SER A 48 6.83 10.40 -7.95
N HIS A 49 5.71 10.82 -7.37
CA HIS A 49 4.76 11.77 -7.93
C HIS A 49 4.55 12.99 -7.04
N LYS A 50 4.99 14.13 -7.57
CA LYS A 50 4.46 15.43 -7.26
C LYS A 50 3.14 15.56 -8.03
N GLU A 51 2.00 15.32 -7.38
CA GLU A 51 0.73 15.90 -7.82
C GLU A 51 0.54 17.23 -7.10
N HIS A 52 0.96 18.27 -7.80
CA HIS A 52 0.58 19.67 -7.59
C HIS A 52 0.43 20.31 -8.97
N LEU A 53 -0.24 19.62 -9.89
CA LEU A 53 -0.66 20.27 -11.14
C LEU A 53 -2.09 20.75 -10.97
N GLU A 54 -2.24 21.81 -10.18
CA GLU A 54 -3.23 22.84 -10.47
C GLU A 54 -2.58 23.76 -11.53
N SER A 55 -3.19 23.82 -12.71
CA SER A 55 -3.08 24.90 -13.70
C SER A 55 -4.26 24.81 -14.65
#